data_AF-A0A2D9IPK6-F1
#
_entry.id   AF-A0A2D9IPK6-F1
#
_cell.length_a   1.000
_cell.length_b   1.000
_cell.length_c   1.000
_cell.angle_alpha   90.00
_cell.angle_beta   90.00
_cell.angle_gamma   90.00
#
_symmetry.space_group_name_H-M   'P 1'
#
loop_
_entity.id
_entity.type
_entity.pdbx_description
1 polymer ?
#
loop_
_entity_poly.entity_id
_entity_poly.type
_entity_poly.pdbx_seq_one_letter_code
_entity_poly.pdbx_strand_id
1 'polypeptide(L)'
;MASKRKRKLEKKSSTEFQEKMKARRASANDALWTYGLPLVVILVVGLGIYFAFFYELGDPNAEKWELEDPQTGEVYASEDYYNDGLTIVEFFNSKCGACQSQAPILNDVYSNHSSEVNFFAIGGYKLGNGQDSASTISKFKVDYNMLFPHLYDPSGDLMRDYGFS
;
A
#
# COMPACT_ATOMS: atom_id res chain seq x y z
N MET A 1 -7.39 43.00 -66.85
CA MET A 1 -8.64 42.38 -66.32
C MET A 1 -8.45 41.03 -65.61
N ALA A 2 -7.29 40.37 -65.68
CA ALA A 2 -7.07 39.04 -65.07
C ALA A 2 -7.02 39.03 -63.52
N SER A 3 -6.51 40.09 -62.89
CA SER A 3 -6.34 40.17 -61.42
C SER A 3 -7.67 40.16 -60.65
N LYS A 4 -8.69 40.89 -61.12
CA LYS A 4 -10.02 40.91 -60.46
C LYS A 4 -10.73 39.54 -60.51
N ARG A 5 -10.53 38.77 -61.59
CA ARG A 5 -11.09 37.43 -61.73
C ARG A 5 -10.40 36.43 -60.80
N LYS A 6 -9.07 36.48 -60.67
CA LYS A 6 -8.31 35.67 -59.71
C LYS A 6 -8.74 35.93 -58.26
N ARG A 7 -8.83 37.20 -57.85
CA ARG A 7 -9.29 37.58 -56.51
C ARG A 7 -10.74 37.14 -56.21
N LYS A 8 -11.61 37.12 -57.22
CA LYS A 8 -12.99 36.63 -57.09
C LYS A 8 -13.03 35.10 -56.93
N LEU A 9 -12.18 34.37 -57.66
CA LEU A 9 -12.04 32.92 -57.55
C LEU A 9 -11.48 32.52 -56.18
N GLU A 10 -10.44 33.19 -55.70
CA GLU A 10 -9.85 32.96 -54.37
C GLU A 10 -10.84 33.26 -53.23
N LYS A 11 -11.62 34.34 -53.35
CA LYS A 11 -12.67 34.64 -52.38
C LYS A 11 -13.72 33.52 -52.37
N LYS A 12 -14.16 33.04 -53.53
CA LYS A 12 -15.12 31.93 -53.62
C LYS A 12 -14.57 30.63 -53.04
N SER A 13 -13.33 30.26 -53.36
CA SER A 13 -12.69 29.06 -52.82
C SER A 13 -12.48 29.16 -51.30
N SER A 14 -12.16 30.34 -50.78
CA SER A 14 -12.06 30.57 -49.33
C SER A 14 -13.41 30.44 -48.63
N THR A 15 -14.50 30.91 -49.24
CA THR A 15 -15.86 30.78 -48.71
C THR A 15 -16.32 29.33 -48.74
N GLU A 16 -16.11 28.62 -49.86
CA GLU A 16 -16.42 27.19 -49.99
C GLU A 16 -15.62 26.34 -48.98
N PHE A 17 -14.35 26.69 -48.72
CA PHE A 17 -13.54 26.04 -47.70
C PHE A 17 -14.07 26.29 -46.27
N GLN A 18 -14.44 27.54 -45.95
CA GLN A 18 -15.02 27.89 -44.65
C GLN A 18 -16.37 27.21 -44.42
N GLU A 19 -17.22 27.11 -45.44
CA GLU A 19 -18.50 26.40 -45.35
C GLU A 19 -18.30 24.89 -45.14
N LYS A 20 -17.36 24.26 -45.86
CA LYS A 20 -16.98 22.86 -45.61
C LYS A 20 -16.46 22.65 -44.20
N MET A 21 -15.63 23.55 -43.68
CA MET A 21 -15.11 23.47 -42.31
C MET A 21 -16.23 23.63 -41.27
N LYS A 22 -17.18 24.54 -41.52
CA LYS A 22 -18.36 24.73 -40.65
C LYS A 22 -19.25 23.48 -40.64
N ALA A 23 -19.49 22.87 -41.80
CA ALA A 23 -20.25 21.62 -41.91
C ALA A 23 -19.57 20.46 -41.17
N ARG A 24 -18.24 20.31 -41.30
CA ARG A 24 -17.47 19.28 -40.57
C ARG A 24 -17.49 19.49 -39.06
N ARG A 25 -17.46 20.74 -38.59
CA ARG A 25 -17.59 21.06 -37.15
C ARG A 25 -19.00 20.74 -36.63
N ALA A 26 -20.04 21.06 -37.40
CA ALA A 26 -21.41 20.73 -37.04
C ALA A 26 -21.63 19.21 -36.96
N SER A 27 -21.13 18.44 -37.94
CA SER A 27 -21.23 16.97 -37.93
C SER A 27 -20.42 16.35 -36.79
N ALA A 28 -19.25 16.90 -36.46
CA ALA A 28 -18.46 16.44 -35.32
C ALA A 28 -19.15 16.74 -33.98
N ASN A 29 -19.76 17.92 -33.84
CA ASN A 29 -20.54 18.27 -32.65
C ASN A 29 -21.78 17.39 -32.51
N ASP A 30 -22.49 17.13 -33.61
CA ASP A 30 -23.67 16.26 -33.61
C ASP A 30 -23.31 14.80 -33.26
N ALA A 31 -22.20 14.29 -33.80
CA ALA A 31 -21.66 12.98 -33.42
C ALA A 31 -21.20 12.92 -31.95
N LEU A 32 -20.60 14.01 -31.43
CA LEU A 32 -20.18 14.10 -30.04
C LEU A 32 -21.38 14.04 -29.08
N TRP A 33 -22.48 14.74 -29.39
CA TRP A 33 -23.67 14.70 -28.55
C TRP A 33 -24.45 13.39 -28.70
N THR A 34 -24.54 12.86 -29.92
CA THR A 34 -25.29 11.63 -30.20
C THR A 34 -24.60 10.39 -29.62
N TYR A 35 -23.27 10.30 -29.72
CA TYR A 35 -22.52 9.10 -29.32
C TYR A 35 -21.59 9.34 -28.12
N GLY A 36 -21.03 10.53 -27.97
CA GLY A 36 -20.12 10.84 -26.88
C GLY A 36 -20.81 10.84 -25.52
N LEU A 37 -21.98 11.48 -25.41
CA LEU A 37 -22.74 11.50 -24.15
C LEU A 37 -23.11 10.07 -23.67
N PRO A 38 -23.73 9.19 -24.47
CA PRO A 38 -24.05 7.84 -24.01
C PRO A 38 -22.79 7.01 -23.71
N LEU A 39 -21.70 7.15 -24.47
CA LEU A 39 -20.44 6.46 -24.17
C LEU A 39 -19.83 6.89 -22.83
N VAL A 40 -19.86 8.18 -22.51
CA VAL A 40 -19.40 8.69 -21.21
C VAL A 40 -20.28 8.15 -20.09
N VAL A 41 -21.60 8.12 -20.28
CA VAL A 41 -22.52 7.55 -19.29
C VAL A 41 -22.23 6.06 -19.06
N ILE A 42 -22.03 5.28 -20.13
CA ILE A 42 -21.67 3.87 -20.03
C ILE A 42 -20.34 3.69 -19.29
N LEU A 43 -19.33 4.52 -19.57
CA LEU A 43 -18.04 4.46 -18.87
C LEU A 43 -18.18 4.78 -17.38
N VAL A 44 -18.93 5.83 -17.02
CA VAL A 44 -19.13 6.22 -15.61
C VAL A 44 -19.92 5.16 -14.86
N VAL A 45 -20.98 4.62 -15.46
CA VAL A 45 -21.76 3.53 -14.87
C VAL A 45 -20.93 2.27 -14.75
N GLY A 46 -20.18 1.89 -15.79
CA GLY A 46 -19.28 0.74 -15.78
C GLY A 46 -18.19 0.86 -14.71
N LEU A 47 -17.60 2.04 -14.56
CA LEU A 47 -16.63 2.33 -13.52
C LEU A 47 -17.27 2.29 -12.13
N GLY A 48 -18.48 2.83 -11.96
CA GLY A 48 -19.23 2.72 -10.70
C GLY A 48 -19.54 1.27 -10.32
N ILE A 49 -19.96 0.45 -11.28
CA ILE A 49 -20.19 -0.99 -11.08
C ILE A 49 -18.87 -1.68 -10.73
N TYR A 50 -17.78 -1.36 -11.43
CA TYR A 50 -16.46 -1.90 -11.11
C TYR A 50 -16.06 -1.59 -9.66
N PHE A 51 -16.16 -0.33 -9.24
CA PHE A 51 -15.84 0.06 -7.87
C PHE A 51 -16.78 -0.53 -6.81
N ALA A 52 -18.06 -0.73 -7.14
CA ALA A 52 -19.05 -1.25 -6.19
C ALA A 52 -18.98 -2.77 -6.01
N PHE A 53 -18.59 -3.52 -7.06
CA PHE A 53 -18.69 -4.99 -7.05
C PHE A 53 -17.38 -5.73 -7.27
N PHE A 54 -16.38 -5.10 -7.87
CA PHE A 54 -15.14 -5.76 -8.28
C PHE A 54 -13.88 -5.17 -7.63
N TYR A 55 -13.94 -3.93 -7.15
CA TYR A 55 -12.83 -3.30 -6.45
C TYR A 55 -12.97 -3.50 -4.94
N GLU A 56 -12.22 -4.43 -4.39
CA GLU A 56 -11.99 -4.51 -2.95
C GLU A 56 -10.85 -3.54 -2.62
N LEU A 57 -11.13 -2.46 -1.88
CA LEU A 57 -10.06 -1.77 -1.16
C LEU A 57 -9.50 -2.78 -0.17
N GLY A 58 -8.23 -3.15 -0.33
CA GLY A 58 -7.54 -3.97 0.68
C GLY A 58 -7.67 -3.33 2.06
N ASP A 59 -7.67 -4.18 3.09
CA ASP A 59 -7.64 -3.67 4.47
C ASP A 59 -6.41 -2.76 4.62
N PRO A 60 -6.59 -1.48 5.01
CA PRO A 60 -5.44 -0.60 5.21
C PRO A 60 -4.55 -1.06 6.37
N ASN A 61 -5.06 -1.96 7.23
CA ASN A 61 -4.33 -2.50 8.36
C ASN A 61 -3.49 -3.71 7.96
N ALA A 62 -2.41 -3.92 8.71
CA ALA A 62 -1.60 -5.13 8.59
C ALA A 62 -2.40 -6.37 9.05
N GLU A 63 -1.91 -7.57 8.74
CA GLU A 63 -2.58 -8.80 9.16
C GLU A 63 -2.69 -8.91 10.68
N LYS A 64 -3.82 -9.45 11.15
CA LYS A 64 -4.11 -9.56 12.57
C LYS A 64 -3.29 -10.68 13.20
N TRP A 65 -2.65 -10.37 14.32
CA TRP A 65 -2.02 -11.35 15.19
C TRP A 65 -2.34 -11.07 16.66
N GLU A 66 -2.31 -12.14 17.45
CA GLU A 66 -2.43 -12.15 18.91
C GLU A 66 -1.36 -13.11 19.44
N LEU A 67 -0.38 -12.58 20.18
CA LEU A 67 0.79 -13.33 20.63
C LEU A 67 1.16 -12.98 22.07
N GLU A 68 1.74 -13.94 22.78
CA GLU A 68 2.17 -13.79 24.17
C GLU A 68 3.66 -13.39 24.25
N ASP A 69 3.99 -12.46 25.15
CA ASP A 69 5.37 -12.27 25.62
C ASP A 69 5.68 -13.35 26.67
N PRO A 70 6.56 -14.33 26.37
CA PRO A 70 6.81 -15.46 27.26
C PRO A 70 7.55 -15.07 28.55
N GLN A 71 8.08 -13.85 28.65
CA GLN A 71 8.71 -13.35 29.88
C GLN A 71 7.67 -12.86 30.89
N THR A 72 6.62 -12.16 30.43
CA THR A 72 5.62 -11.54 31.30
C THR A 72 4.31 -12.33 31.36
N GLY A 73 4.03 -13.16 30.36
CA GLY A 73 2.75 -13.83 30.16
C GLY A 73 1.65 -12.90 29.65
N GLU A 74 1.99 -11.67 29.26
CA GLU A 74 1.05 -10.71 28.71
C GLU A 74 0.80 -11.01 27.23
N VAL A 75 -0.47 -10.96 26.83
CA VAL A 75 -0.91 -11.19 25.46
C VAL A 75 -1.16 -9.85 24.78
N TYR A 76 -0.62 -9.71 23.58
CA TYR A 76 -0.72 -8.49 22.77
C TYR A 76 -1.44 -8.81 21.46
N ALA A 77 -2.39 -7.96 21.09
CA ALA A 77 -3.10 -8.05 19.82
C ALA A 77 -2.78 -6.83 18.93
N SER A 78 -2.39 -7.08 17.70
CA SER A 78 -2.10 -6.03 16.70
C SER A 78 -3.22 -4.99 16.52
N GLU A 79 -4.48 -5.42 16.64
CA GLU A 79 -5.63 -4.57 16.41
C GLU A 79 -5.77 -3.44 17.44
N ASP A 80 -5.22 -3.62 18.64
CA ASP A 80 -5.18 -2.59 19.69
C ASP A 80 -4.31 -1.39 19.28
N TYR A 81 -3.42 -1.55 18.30
CA TYR A 81 -2.41 -0.58 17.92
C TYR A 81 -2.63 0.08 16.55
N TYR A 82 -3.63 -0.34 15.77
CA TYR A 82 -3.87 0.22 14.42
C TYR A 82 -4.20 1.72 14.40
N ASN A 83 -4.72 2.25 15.51
CA ASN A 83 -5.05 3.67 15.66
C ASN A 83 -4.12 4.41 16.63
N ASP A 84 -3.06 3.76 17.11
CA ASP A 84 -2.19 4.27 18.19
C ASP A 84 -0.89 4.91 17.67
N GLY A 85 -0.86 5.27 16.38
CA GLY A 85 0.29 5.91 15.74
C GLY A 85 1.19 4.90 15.02
N LEU A 86 2.51 5.07 15.14
CA LEU A 86 3.47 4.23 14.44
C LEU A 86 3.80 2.99 15.28
N THR A 87 3.50 1.82 14.71
CA THR A 87 3.90 0.52 15.28
C THR A 87 4.97 -0.11 14.41
N ILE A 88 6.09 -0.49 15.03
CA ILE A 88 7.17 -1.20 14.38
C ILE A 88 7.18 -2.65 14.89
N VAL A 89 7.18 -3.58 13.93
CA VAL A 89 7.28 -5.02 14.20
C VAL A 89 8.56 -5.54 13.57
N GLU A 90 9.43 -6.15 14.38
CA GLU A 90 10.64 -6.85 13.94
C GLU A 90 10.39 -8.36 13.98
N PHE A 91 10.69 -9.07 12.90
CA PHE A 91 10.83 -10.52 12.96
C PHE A 91 12.29 -10.88 13.21
N PHE A 92 12.56 -11.63 14.27
CA PHE A 92 13.92 -11.98 14.66
C PHE A 92 14.06 -13.46 15.05
N ASN A 93 15.30 -13.95 14.99
CA ASN A 93 15.67 -15.23 15.58
C ASN A 93 16.87 -15.05 16.51
N SER A 94 16.87 -15.68 17.68
CA SER A 94 17.94 -15.52 18.68
C SER A 94 19.32 -15.93 18.17
N LYS A 95 19.38 -16.78 17.14
CA LYS A 95 20.64 -17.25 16.50
C LYS A 95 21.04 -16.44 15.26
N CYS A 96 20.26 -15.43 14.89
CA CYS A 96 20.57 -14.53 13.79
C CYS A 96 21.61 -13.48 14.22
N GLY A 97 22.84 -13.57 13.69
CA GLY A 97 23.93 -12.65 14.05
C GLY A 97 23.66 -11.18 13.70
N ALA A 98 22.93 -10.92 12.61
CA ALA A 98 22.49 -9.57 12.26
C ALA A 98 21.46 -9.03 13.27
N CYS A 99 20.57 -9.87 13.75
CA CYS A 99 19.54 -9.53 14.73
C CYS A 99 20.19 -9.23 16.10
N GLN A 100 21.16 -10.05 16.50
CA GLN A 100 22.00 -9.80 17.69
C GLN A 100 22.74 -8.46 17.64
N SER A 101 23.21 -8.06 16.46
CA SER A 101 23.91 -6.80 16.26
C SER A 101 22.95 -5.59 16.24
N GLN A 102 21.71 -5.80 15.82
CA GLN A 102 20.66 -4.77 15.76
C GLN A 102 19.96 -4.55 17.10
N ALA A 103 19.84 -5.58 17.94
CA ALA A 103 19.19 -5.52 19.25
C ALA A 103 19.56 -4.28 20.09
N PRO A 104 20.85 -3.95 20.35
CA PRO A 104 21.18 -2.76 21.12
C PRO A 104 20.77 -1.45 20.44
N ILE A 105 20.76 -1.40 19.11
CA ILE A 105 20.36 -0.21 18.33
C ILE A 105 18.84 -0.02 18.45
N LEU A 106 18.06 -1.08 18.26
CA LEU A 106 16.60 -1.04 18.39
C LEU A 106 16.18 -0.68 19.81
N ASN A 107 16.91 -1.17 20.81
CA ASN A 107 16.65 -0.82 22.20
C ASN A 107 16.91 0.67 22.49
N ASP A 108 17.97 1.26 21.91
CA ASP A 108 18.24 2.70 22.00
C ASP A 108 17.15 3.53 21.30
N VAL A 109 16.73 3.11 20.10
CA VAL A 109 15.60 3.75 19.38
C VAL A 109 14.34 3.73 20.24
N TYR A 110 13.98 2.58 20.81
CA TYR A 110 12.83 2.48 21.69
C TYR A 110 12.98 3.35 22.94
N SER A 111 14.15 3.34 23.59
CA SER A 111 14.39 4.17 24.78
C SER A 111 14.19 5.67 24.50
N ASN A 112 14.52 6.13 23.30
CA ASN A 112 14.41 7.53 22.91
C ASN A 112 13.02 7.91 22.36
N HIS A 113 12.25 6.94 21.86
CA HIS A 113 10.99 7.19 21.14
C HIS A 113 9.78 6.41 21.67
N SER A 114 9.89 5.69 22.78
CA SER A 114 8.81 4.84 23.34
C SER A 114 7.49 5.56 23.63
N SER A 115 7.49 6.89 23.76
CA SER A 115 6.26 7.69 23.90
C SER A 115 5.54 7.97 22.56
N GLU A 116 6.20 7.70 21.44
CA GLU A 116 5.73 8.02 20.08
C GLU A 116 5.58 6.78 19.20
N VAL A 117 6.30 5.70 19.51
CA VAL A 117 6.30 4.47 18.72
C VAL A 117 6.07 3.23 19.59
N ASN A 118 5.18 2.36 19.12
CA ASN A 118 5.00 1.02 19.66
C ASN A 118 6.00 0.07 18.99
N PHE A 119 6.60 -0.83 19.75
CA PHE A 119 7.64 -1.73 19.25
C PHE A 119 7.41 -3.16 19.71
N PHE A 120 7.45 -4.11 18.78
CA PHE A 120 7.33 -5.54 19.05
C PHE A 120 8.41 -6.30 18.31
N ALA A 121 9.08 -7.24 18.99
CA ALA A 121 9.93 -8.23 18.33
C ALA A 121 9.23 -9.60 18.38
N ILE A 122 9.03 -10.23 17.22
CA ILE A 122 8.35 -11.51 17.10
C ILE A 122 9.37 -12.57 16.68
N GLY A 123 9.54 -13.57 17.54
CA GLY A 123 10.42 -14.71 17.30
C GLY A 123 9.66 -16.03 17.29
N GLY A 124 10.38 -17.12 17.03
CA GLY A 124 9.81 -18.47 17.01
C GLY A 124 9.78 -19.12 15.63
N TYR A 125 10.05 -18.36 14.56
CA TYR A 125 10.26 -18.94 13.25
C TYR A 125 11.58 -19.73 13.16
N LYS A 126 11.64 -20.65 12.21
CA LYS A 126 12.79 -21.52 11.99
C LYS A 126 13.88 -20.81 11.17
N LEU A 127 15.11 -20.82 11.66
CA LEU A 127 16.30 -20.35 10.97
C LEU A 127 17.34 -21.48 10.86
N GLY A 128 17.53 -22.00 9.63
CA GLY A 128 18.41 -23.14 9.38
C GLY A 128 17.97 -24.39 10.14
N ASN A 129 18.83 -24.91 11.03
CA ASN A 129 18.55 -26.07 11.87
C ASN A 129 17.97 -25.70 13.25
N GLY A 130 17.80 -24.41 13.56
CA GLY A 130 17.29 -23.93 14.84
C GLY A 130 15.91 -23.30 14.70
N GLN A 131 15.12 -23.41 15.76
CA GLN A 131 13.87 -22.66 15.95
C GLN A 131 13.88 -22.11 17.37
N ASP A 132 13.41 -20.89 17.54
CA ASP A 132 13.28 -20.33 18.88
C ASP A 132 12.15 -20.99 19.66
N SER A 133 12.38 -21.15 20.96
CA SER A 133 11.35 -21.48 21.93
C SER A 133 11.00 -20.24 22.74
N ALA A 134 9.86 -20.27 23.43
CA ALA A 134 9.48 -19.24 24.41
C ALA A 134 10.66 -18.86 25.34
N SER A 135 11.39 -19.86 25.85
CA SER A 135 12.54 -19.65 26.73
C SER A 135 13.75 -18.98 26.06
N THR A 136 14.03 -19.24 24.77
CA THR A 136 15.15 -18.58 24.08
C THR A 136 14.82 -17.13 23.76
N ILE A 137 13.55 -16.82 23.47
CA ILE A 137 13.05 -15.46 23.29
C ILE A 137 13.15 -14.67 24.59
N SER A 138 12.62 -15.20 25.71
CA SER A 138 12.76 -14.56 27.02
C SER A 138 14.22 -14.34 27.40
N LYS A 139 15.09 -15.33 27.11
CA LYS A 139 16.52 -15.20 27.36
C LYS A 139 17.18 -14.13 26.50
N PHE A 140 16.83 -14.02 25.22
CA PHE A 140 17.35 -12.98 24.33
C PHE A 140 17.01 -11.58 24.85
N LYS A 141 15.75 -11.35 25.25
CA LYS A 141 15.31 -10.09 25.85
C LYS A 141 16.13 -9.72 27.10
N VAL A 142 16.43 -10.70 27.96
CA VAL A 142 17.29 -10.49 29.14
C VAL A 142 18.75 -10.21 28.75
N ASP A 143 19.31 -11.01 27.84
CA ASP A 143 20.73 -10.91 27.45
C ASP A 143 21.06 -9.55 26.80
N TYR A 144 20.12 -8.96 26.06
CA TYR A 144 20.26 -7.66 25.42
C TYR A 144 19.58 -6.50 26.17
N ASN A 145 19.02 -6.76 27.35
CA ASN A 145 18.29 -5.80 28.17
C ASN A 145 17.20 -5.04 27.38
N MET A 146 16.45 -5.77 26.55
CA MET A 146 15.44 -5.19 25.66
C MET A 146 14.25 -4.68 26.46
N LEU A 147 13.84 -3.44 26.18
CA LEU A 147 12.83 -2.72 26.96
C LEU A 147 11.39 -2.88 26.43
N PHE A 148 11.23 -3.46 25.24
CA PHE A 148 9.94 -3.64 24.58
C PHE A 148 9.56 -5.13 24.46
N PRO A 149 8.27 -5.44 24.23
CA PRO A 149 7.78 -6.81 24.21
C PRO A 149 8.47 -7.69 23.16
N HIS A 150 8.78 -8.93 23.55
CA HIS A 150 9.31 -9.95 22.64
C HIS A 150 8.32 -11.11 22.61
N LEU A 151 7.57 -11.24 21.52
CA LEU A 151 6.44 -12.16 21.40
C LEU A 151 6.88 -13.49 20.79
N TYR A 152 6.20 -14.56 21.18
CA TYR A 152 6.47 -15.91 20.68
C TYR A 152 5.42 -16.37 19.68
N ASP A 153 5.82 -16.52 18.42
CA ASP A 153 5.08 -17.23 17.39
C ASP A 153 5.67 -18.64 17.17
N PRO A 154 5.09 -19.69 17.78
CA PRO A 154 5.59 -21.06 17.64
C PRO A 154 5.42 -21.64 16.22
N SER A 155 4.49 -21.10 15.44
CA SER A 155 4.23 -21.56 14.07
C SER A 155 5.27 -20.99 13.11
N GLY A 156 5.71 -19.76 13.35
CA GLY A 156 6.50 -18.96 12.41
C GLY A 156 5.72 -18.60 11.14
N ASP A 157 4.41 -18.84 11.11
CA ASP A 157 3.55 -18.56 9.96
C ASP A 157 3.37 -17.05 9.78
N LEU A 158 3.33 -16.28 10.88
CA LEU A 158 3.12 -14.84 10.80
C LEU A 158 4.19 -14.13 9.96
N MET A 159 5.46 -14.51 10.15
CA MET A 159 6.55 -13.97 9.34
C MET A 159 6.35 -14.25 7.84
N ARG A 160 5.86 -15.45 7.51
CA ARG A 160 5.59 -15.88 6.14
C ARG A 160 4.36 -15.19 5.54
N ASP A 161 3.33 -14.94 6.33
CA ASP A 161 2.11 -14.28 5.89
C ASP A 161 2.38 -12.82 5.48
N TYR A 162 3.37 -12.19 6.14
CA TYR A 162 3.95 -10.91 5.73
C TYR A 162 4.91 -10.99 4.53
N GLY A 163 5.11 -12.18 3.95
CA GLY A 163 5.88 -12.39 2.72
C GLY A 163 7.39 -12.52 2.90
N PHE A 164 7.89 -12.67 4.13
CA PHE A 164 9.31 -12.93 4.38
C PHE A 164 9.63 -14.44 4.28
N SER A 165 10.87 -14.76 3.88
CA SER A 165 11.36 -16.14 3.67
C SER A 165 12.69 -16.41 4.34
#